data_AF-A0A9E1DWL0-F1
#
_entry.id   AF-A0A9E1DWL0-F1
#
_cell.length_a   1.000
_cell.length_b   1.000
_cell.length_c   1.000
_cell.angle_alpha   90.00
_cell.angle_beta   90.00
_cell.angle_gamma   90.00
#
_symmetry.space_group_name_H-M   'P 1'
#
loop_
_entity.id
_entity.type
_entity.pdbx_description
1 polymer ?
#
loop_
_entity_poly.entity_id
_entity_poly.type
_entity_poly.pdbx_seq_one_letter_code
_entity_poly.pdbx_strand_id
1 'polypeptide(L)' 'MIRREIPLAVCLAVLMALLGAIAALAGSDAAGEPRTVVKHPKHDFGSVYAGTDITHTFNIENAGDTPLHLKSVRSG' A
#
# COMPACT_ATOMS: atom_id res chain seq x y z
N MET A 1 49.44 20.62 -29.09
CA MET A 1 48.51 19.50 -29.29
C MET A 1 48.47 18.70 -27.99
N ILE A 2 47.58 19.05 -27.05
CA ILE A 2 47.55 18.48 -25.69
C ILE A 2 46.49 17.39 -25.65
N ARG A 3 46.89 16.11 -25.68
CA ARG A 3 45.99 14.99 -25.40
C ARG A 3 45.84 14.87 -23.88
N ARG A 4 44.70 15.30 -23.35
CA ARG A 4 44.33 15.09 -21.94
C ARG A 4 43.76 13.67 -21.82
N GLU A 5 44.65 12.69 -21.66
CA GLU A 5 44.24 11.32 -21.38
C GLU A 5 43.62 11.29 -19.97
N ILE A 6 42.30 11.16 -19.88
CA ILE A 6 41.62 11.02 -18.58
C ILE A 6 42.05 9.67 -18.01
N PRO A 7 42.62 9.61 -16.79
CA PRO A 7 43.10 8.35 -16.23
C PRO A 7 41.90 7.41 -16.04
N LEU A 8 42.06 6.16 -16.47
CA LEU A 8 41.01 5.11 -16.43
C LEU A 8 40.35 5.00 -15.04
N ALA A 9 41.12 5.22 -13.97
CA ALA A 9 40.64 5.23 -12.59
C ALA A 9 39.61 6.34 -12.31
N VAL A 10 39.75 7.52 -12.91
CA VAL A 10 38.76 8.62 -12.78
C VAL A 10 37.50 8.28 -13.55
N CYS A 11 37.62 7.67 -14.73
CA CYS A 11 36.46 7.22 -15.49
C CYS A 11 35.67 6.12 -14.74
N LEU A 12 36.37 5.16 -14.11
CA LEU A 12 35.77 4.12 -13.29
C LEU A 12 35.11 4.68 -12.03
N ALA A 13 35.75 5.64 -11.35
CA ALA A 13 35.20 6.29 -10.16
C ALA A 13 33.93 7.09 -10.49
N VAL A 14 33.91 7.79 -11.63
CA VAL A 14 32.73 8.51 -12.12
C VAL A 14 31.60 7.53 -12.46
N LEU A 15 31.92 6.42 -13.13
CA LEU A 15 30.93 5.38 -13.46
C LEU A 15 30.29 4.77 -12.20
N MET A 16 31.10 4.45 -11.19
CA MET A 16 30.61 3.91 -9.92
C MET A 16 29.75 4.93 -9.15
N ALA A 17 30.15 6.21 -9.17
CA ALA A 17 29.36 7.28 -8.56
C ALA A 17 28.02 7.47 -9.28
N LEU A 18 27.99 7.39 -10.62
CA LEU A 18 26.77 7.46 -11.41
C LEU A 18 25.85 6.25 -11.16
N LEU A 19 26.39 5.03 -11.12
CA LEU A 19 25.60 3.84 -10.83
C LEU A 19 24.98 3.90 -9.41
N GLY A 20 25.76 4.32 -8.41
CA GLY A 20 25.27 4.48 -7.05
C GLY A 20 24.16 5.52 -6.92
N ALA A 21 24.29 6.64 -7.63
CA ALA A 21 23.25 7.68 -7.65
C ALA A 21 21.95 7.18 -8.29
N ILE A 22 22.03 6.45 -9.41
CA ILE A 22 20.86 5.89 -10.10
C ILE A 22 20.13 4.87 -9.21
N ALA A 23 20.85 4.02 -8.49
CA ALA A 23 20.26 3.07 -7.55
C ALA A 23 19.54 3.76 -6.37
N ALA A 24 20.04 4.90 -5.89
CA ALA A 24 19.39 5.67 -4.83
C ALA A 24 18.12 6.39 -5.29
N LEU A 25 18.02 6.70 -6.59
CA LEU A 25 16.83 7.26 -7.24
C LEU A 25 15.78 6.19 -7.58
N ALA A 26 16.15 4.91 -7.57
CA ALA A 26 15.22 3.80 -7.69
C ALA A 26 14.46 3.64 -6.37
N GLY A 27 13.50 4.55 -6.14
CA GLY A 27 12.49 4.37 -5.11
C GLY A 27 11.77 3.05 -5.36
N SER A 28 11.64 2.24 -4.32
CA SER A 28 10.79 1.06 -4.37
C SER A 28 9.33 1.52 -4.33
N ASP A 29 8.69 1.63 -5.50
CA ASP A 29 7.24 1.73 -5.62
C ASP A 29 6.63 0.38 -5.21
N ALA A 30 6.53 0.16 -3.90
CA ALA A 30 5.62 -0.86 -3.40
C ALA A 30 4.21 -0.39 -3.78
N ALA A 31 3.62 -1.02 -4.79
CA ALA A 31 2.23 -0.78 -5.14
C ALA A 31 1.40 -1.08 -3.88
N GLY A 32 0.75 -0.04 -3.36
CA GLY A 32 -0.07 -0.18 -2.16
C GLY A 32 -1.22 -1.17 -2.36
N GLU A 33 -1.71 -1.75 -1.27
CA GLU A 33 -2.79 -2.75 -1.26
C GLU A 33 -3.97 -2.27 -0.41
N PRO A 34 -5.22 -2.43 -0.89
CA PRO A 34 -6.39 -2.08 -0.09
C PRO A 34 -6.56 -3.13 1.01
N ARG A 35 -6.83 -2.69 2.24
CA ARG A 35 -6.92 -3.60 3.39
C ARG A 35 -8.17 -3.32 4.21
N THR A 36 -9.11 -4.25 4.16
CA THR A 36 -10.37 -4.17 4.91
C THR A 36 -10.19 -4.64 6.35
N VAL A 37 -10.62 -3.83 7.32
CA VAL A 37 -10.66 -4.19 8.74
C VAL A 37 -12.08 -3.98 9.28
N VAL A 38 -12.60 -5.01 9.96
CA VAL A 38 -13.90 -4.95 10.65
C VAL A 38 -13.67 -5.37 12.10
N LYS A 39 -13.81 -4.43 13.04
CA LYS A 39 -13.48 -4.66 14.46
C LYS A 39 -14.36 -5.73 15.11
N HIS A 40 -15.64 -5.74 14.76
CA HIS A 40 -16.61 -6.73 15.24
C HIS A 40 -17.32 -7.34 14.02
N PRO A 41 -16.78 -8.41 13.42
CA PRO A 41 -17.32 -8.97 12.18
C PRO A 41 -18.61 -9.77 12.39
N LYS A 42 -19.05 -9.94 13.64
CA LYS A 42 -20.24 -10.68 14.02
C LYS A 42 -21.01 -9.90 15.06
N HIS A 43 -22.33 -9.95 14.95
CA HIS A 43 -23.25 -9.42 15.94
C HIS A 43 -24.35 -10.45 16.17
N ASP A 44 -24.70 -10.69 17.43
CA ASP A 44 -25.81 -11.53 17.84
C ASP A 44 -26.91 -10.61 18.39
N PHE A 45 -28.08 -10.66 17.76
CA PHE A 45 -29.24 -9.88 18.17
C PHE A 45 -29.95 -10.49 19.39
N GLY A 46 -29.64 -11.74 19.76
CA GLY A 46 -30.23 -12.44 20.88
C GLY A 46 -31.74 -12.67 20.74
N SER A 47 -32.45 -12.61 21.86
CA SER A 47 -33.91 -12.72 21.88
C SER A 47 -34.56 -11.42 21.45
N VAL A 48 -35.29 -11.46 20.34
CA VAL A 48 -35.96 -10.30 19.76
C VAL A 48 -37.48 -10.52 19.78
N TYR A 49 -38.25 -9.49 20.12
CA TYR A 49 -39.70 -9.56 20.08
C TYR A 49 -40.21 -9.46 18.64
N ALA A 50 -41.18 -10.29 18.29
CA ALA A 50 -41.80 -10.26 16.98
C ALA A 50 -42.39 -8.87 16.68
N GLY A 51 -42.15 -8.37 15.46
CA GLY A 51 -42.58 -7.04 15.02
C GLY A 51 -41.69 -5.88 15.50
N THR A 52 -40.54 -6.16 16.12
CA THR A 52 -39.57 -5.12 16.50
C THR A 52 -38.48 -4.99 15.44
N ASP A 53 -38.26 -3.77 14.95
CA ASP A 53 -37.11 -3.47 14.09
C ASP A 53 -35.87 -3.22 14.94
N ILE A 54 -34.80 -3.98 14.70
CA ILE A 54 -33.52 -3.84 15.39
C ILE A 54 -32.44 -3.65 14.34
N THR A 55 -31.67 -2.57 14.52
CA THR A 55 -30.60 -2.19 13.58
C THR A 55 -29.25 -2.33 14.26
N HIS A 56 -28.30 -2.90 13.54
CA HIS A 56 -26.89 -2.90 13.93
C HIS A 56 -26.03 -2.34 12.80
N THR A 57 -25.05 -1.49 13.17
CA THR A 57 -24.14 -0.86 12.21
C THR A 57 -22.75 -1.45 12.34
N PHE A 58 -22.22 -1.97 11.24
CA PHE A 58 -20.83 -2.41 11.16
C PHE A 58 -19.93 -1.28 10.65
N ASN A 59 -18.86 -1.01 11.38
CA ASN A 59 -17.82 -0.09 10.94
C ASN A 59 -16.75 -0.85 10.16
N ILE A 60 -16.57 -0.48 8.90
CA ILE A 60 -15.57 -1.03 7.99
C ILE A 60 -14.53 0.05 7.73
N GLU A 61 -13.26 -0.29 7.94
CA GLU A 61 -12.12 0.61 7.77
C GLU A 61 -11.22 0.09 6.65
N ASN A 62 -10.76 1.00 5.78
CA ASN A 62 -9.67 0.71 4.85
C ASN A 62 -8.36 1.13 5.52
N ALA A 63 -7.62 0.14 6.03
CA ALA A 63 -6.33 0.34 6.68
C ALA A 63 -5.16 0.00 5.75
N GLY A 64 -5.40 0.10 4.43
CA GLY A 64 -4.40 0.07 3.37
C GLY A 64 -4.09 1.47 2.86
N ASP A 65 -3.23 1.55 1.86
CA ASP A 65 -2.70 2.77 1.25
C ASP A 65 -3.27 3.04 -0.15
N THR A 66 -4.19 2.21 -0.61
CA THR A 66 -4.94 2.38 -1.86
C THR A 66 -6.45 2.34 -1.64
N PRO A 67 -7.28 2.93 -2.53
CA PRO A 67 -8.74 2.94 -2.38
C PRO A 67 -9.36 1.54 -2.29
N LEU A 68 -10.21 1.33 -1.27
CA LEU A 68 -10.99 0.12 -1.11
C LEU A 68 -12.38 0.28 -1.75
N HIS A 69 -12.72 -0.60 -2.69
CA HIS A 69 -14.03 -0.66 -3.33
C HIS A 69 -14.82 -1.89 -2.87
N LEU A 70 -15.91 -1.67 -2.13
CA LEU A 70 -16.84 -2.73 -1.73
C LEU A 70 -17.77 -3.09 -2.90
N LYS A 71 -17.68 -4.32 -3.40
CA LYS A 71 -18.45 -4.77 -4.58
C LYS A 71 -19.86 -5.24 -4.26
N SER A 72 -20.09 -5.82 -3.08
CA SER A 72 -21.37 -6.40 -2.70
C SER A 72 -21.45 -6.55 -1.18
N VAL A 73 -22.68 -6.48 -0.65
CA VAL A 73 -23.03 -6.78 0.74
C VAL A 73 -24.14 -7.82 0.71
N ARG A 74 -24.03 -8.86 1.55
CA ARG A 74 -25.02 -9.93 1.65
C ARG A 74 -25.33 -10.21 3.12
N SER A 75 -26.60 -10.46 3.41
CA SER A 75 -27.02 -11.13 4.64
C SER A 75 -26.70 -12.62 4.50
N GLY A 76 -25.99 -13.18 5.48
CA GLY A 76 -25.70 -14.61 5.58
C GLY A 76 -26.79 -15.39 6.30
#